data_AF-A0A969WX05-F1
#
_entry.id   AF-A0A969WX05-F1
#
_cell.length_a   1.000
_cell.length_b   1.000
_cell.length_c   1.000
_cell.angle_alpha   90.00
_cell.angle_beta   90.00
_cell.angle_gamma   90.00
#
_symmetry.space_group_name_H-M   'P 1'
#
loop_
_entity.id
_entity.type
_entity.pdbx_description
1 polymer ?
#
loop_
_entity_poly.entity_id
_entity_poly.type
_entity_poly.pdbx_seq_one_letter_code
_entity_poly.pdbx_strand_id
1 'polypeptide(L)'
;FGRPKMFFDPIIHDNCQRRQYFDNAIFAKTFGEMCCMLELGCKGPYAHCDATTRLWNHGANWCVQCGSVCIGCTEPQFPAWPMYERMPDMPAGPATSVTMDALGIGLAGVTALGIGGHLAGNVITGRIGPRKKDETKEGEN
;
A
#
# COMPACT_ATOMS: atom_id res chain seq x y z
N PHE A 1 -9.39 -16.36 23.25
CA PHE A 1 -8.58 -16.17 24.47
C PHE A 1 -9.37 -15.72 25.71
N GLY A 2 -10.71 -15.60 25.69
CA GLY A 2 -11.48 -15.24 26.90
C GLY A 2 -11.16 -13.84 27.47
N ARG A 3 -10.60 -12.93 26.66
CA ARG A 3 -10.21 -11.58 27.09
C ARG A 3 -11.43 -10.67 27.22
N PRO A 4 -11.51 -9.77 28.22
CA PRO A 4 -12.58 -8.78 28.30
C PRO A 4 -12.62 -7.88 27.06
N LYS A 5 -13.74 -7.92 26.33
CA LYS A 5 -13.87 -7.21 25.04
C LYS A 5 -13.63 -5.71 25.16
N MET A 6 -14.09 -5.09 26.25
CA MET A 6 -13.90 -3.65 26.49
C MET A 6 -12.43 -3.20 26.35
N PHE A 7 -11.47 -4.05 26.73
CA PHE A 7 -10.04 -3.70 26.70
C PHE A 7 -9.27 -4.35 25.55
N PHE A 8 -9.74 -5.47 25.00
CA PHE A 8 -8.97 -6.31 24.07
C PHE A 8 -9.68 -6.61 22.75
N ASP A 9 -10.82 -5.98 22.49
CA ASP A 9 -11.46 -5.98 21.17
C ASP A 9 -10.74 -5.04 20.19
N PRO A 10 -10.31 -3.82 20.59
CA PRO A 10 -9.61 -2.91 19.68
C PRO A 10 -8.22 -3.42 19.29
N ILE A 11 -7.87 -3.27 18.01
CA ILE A 11 -6.51 -3.39 17.51
C ILE A 11 -5.80 -2.05 17.71
N ILE A 12 -4.56 -2.08 18.21
CA ILE A 12 -3.78 -0.88 18.49
C ILE A 12 -3.63 0.02 17.26
N HIS A 13 -3.46 -0.57 16.08
CA HIS A 13 -3.25 0.19 14.86
C HIS A 13 -4.47 0.99 14.38
N ASP A 14 -5.68 0.63 14.80
CA ASP A 14 -6.90 1.32 14.37
C ASP A 14 -7.04 2.71 14.97
N ASN A 15 -6.48 2.93 16.17
CA ASN A 15 -6.55 4.20 16.88
C ASN A 15 -5.16 4.81 17.12
N CYS A 16 -4.15 4.40 16.36
CA CYS A 16 -2.78 4.90 16.52
C CYS A 16 -2.66 6.35 16.02
N GLN A 17 -2.06 7.26 16.80
CA GLN A 17 -1.84 8.66 16.35
C GLN A 17 -0.95 8.78 15.11
N ARG A 18 -0.20 7.72 14.76
CA ARG A 18 0.65 7.66 13.57
C ARG A 18 -0.03 6.98 12.37
N ARG A 19 -1.33 6.66 12.46
CA ARG A 19 -2.08 5.94 11.43
C ARG A 19 -2.07 6.65 10.08
N GLN A 20 -2.22 7.97 10.09
CA GLN A 20 -2.11 8.80 8.88
C GLN A 20 -0.78 8.60 8.12
N TYR A 21 0.33 8.37 8.81
CA TYR A 21 1.62 8.11 8.16
C TYR A 21 1.65 6.72 7.55
N PHE A 22 1.06 5.72 8.22
CA PHE A 22 0.91 4.38 7.65
C PHE A 22 0.06 4.40 6.38
N ASP A 23 -1.10 5.07 6.41
CA ASP A 23 -2.03 5.13 5.28
C ASP A 23 -1.41 5.83 4.06
N ASN A 24 -0.50 6.78 4.27
CA ASN A 24 0.27 7.46 3.22
C ASN A 24 1.60 6.75 2.87
N ALA A 25 1.86 5.56 3.40
CA ALA A 25 3.11 4.81 3.21
C ALA A 25 4.38 5.59 3.61
N ILE A 26 4.28 6.45 4.63
CA ILE A 26 5.39 7.23 5.20
C ILE A 26 5.91 6.51 6.44
N PHE A 27 7.00 5.76 6.27
CA PHE A 27 7.59 4.95 7.32
C PHE A 27 8.86 5.57 7.92
N ALA A 28 8.99 5.47 9.24
CA ALA A 28 10.16 5.90 9.97
C ALA A 28 11.35 4.98 9.63
N LYS A 29 12.52 5.57 9.34
CA LYS A 29 13.76 4.83 9.08
C LYS A 29 14.62 4.71 10.33
N THR A 30 14.45 5.63 11.27
CA THR A 30 15.13 5.62 12.57
C THR A 30 14.17 5.98 13.71
N PHE A 31 14.52 5.58 14.94
CA PHE A 31 13.76 5.98 16.13
C PHE A 31 13.84 7.48 16.35
N GLY A 32 12.72 8.08 16.79
CA GLY A 32 12.60 9.53 17.00
C GLY A 32 11.93 10.28 15.86
N GLU A 33 11.82 9.68 14.67
CA GLU A 33 11.01 10.23 13.59
C GLU A 33 9.51 10.21 13.94
N MET A 34 8.76 11.18 13.43
CA MET A 34 7.30 11.29 13.65
C MET A 34 6.49 10.28 12.85
N CYS A 35 7.11 9.61 11.87
CA CYS A 35 6.49 8.71 10.90
C CYS A 35 6.06 7.34 11.49
N CYS A 36 5.39 6.51 10.69
CA CYS A 36 4.94 5.19 11.11
C CYS A 36 6.13 4.24 11.36
N MET A 37 6.18 3.59 12.53
CA MET A 37 7.28 2.71 12.92
C MET A 37 7.06 1.23 12.53
N LEU A 38 6.21 0.95 11.53
CA LEU A 38 5.95 -0.43 11.10
C LEU A 38 7.23 -1.12 10.62
N GLU A 39 8.05 -0.42 9.82
CA GLU A 39 9.32 -0.95 9.31
C GLU A 39 10.37 -1.17 10.41
N LEU A 40 10.27 -0.41 11.51
CA LEU A 40 11.10 -0.59 12.71
C LEU A 40 10.58 -1.72 13.63
N GLY A 41 9.53 -2.44 13.22
CA GLY A 41 9.03 -3.63 13.92
C GLY A 41 7.80 -3.43 14.79
N CYS A 42 7.08 -2.30 14.67
CA CYS A 42 5.83 -2.09 15.40
C CYS A 42 4.81 -3.21 15.14
N LYS A 43 4.39 -3.90 16.20
CA LYS A 43 3.37 -4.97 16.20
C LYS A 43 1.94 -4.46 16.41
N GLY A 44 1.76 -3.13 16.37
CA GLY A 44 0.45 -2.49 16.52
C GLY A 44 -0.67 -3.09 15.63
N PRO A 45 -0.41 -3.50 14.37
CA PRO A 45 -1.43 -4.12 13.52
C PRO A 45 -1.96 -5.49 14.00
N TYR A 46 -1.26 -6.12 14.94
CA TYR A 46 -1.59 -7.46 15.44
C TYR A 46 -1.92 -7.47 16.94
N ALA A 47 -1.57 -6.38 17.64
CA ALA A 47 -1.74 -6.26 19.08
C ALA A 47 -3.13 -5.72 19.42
N HIS A 48 -3.84 -6.45 20.26
CA HIS A 48 -5.14 -6.06 20.79
C HIS A 48 -4.96 -5.52 22.20
N CYS A 49 -5.20 -4.23 22.38
CA CYS A 49 -5.51 -3.61 23.67
C CYS A 49 -5.97 -2.16 23.48
N ASP A 50 -6.51 -1.58 24.54
CA ASP A 50 -6.99 -0.20 24.61
C ASP A 50 -5.89 0.85 24.86
N ALA A 51 -4.61 0.49 24.76
CA ALA A 51 -3.51 1.37 25.16
C ALA A 51 -3.41 2.67 24.34
N THR A 52 -4.03 2.71 23.15
CA THR A 52 -4.11 3.92 22.31
C THR A 52 -5.13 4.94 22.79
N THR A 53 -6.16 4.48 23.51
CA THR A 53 -7.28 5.33 23.96
C THR A 53 -7.21 5.59 25.45
N ARG A 54 -7.00 4.55 26.26
CA ARG A 54 -6.86 4.67 27.72
C ARG A 54 -5.49 5.22 28.13
N LEU A 55 -4.48 4.98 27.31
CA LEU A 55 -3.07 5.26 27.61
C LEU A 55 -2.61 4.56 28.91
N TRP A 56 -1.39 4.87 29.34
CA TRP A 56 -0.77 4.41 30.58
C TRP A 56 -0.60 5.57 31.56
N ASN A 57 -0.52 5.22 32.84
CA ASN A 57 -0.24 6.16 33.94
C ASN A 57 -1.24 7.33 33.99
N HIS A 58 -2.53 7.04 34.18
CA HIS A 58 -3.61 8.04 34.26
C HIS A 58 -3.72 8.92 33.00
N GLY A 59 -3.62 8.33 31.82
CA GLY A 59 -3.76 9.10 30.57
C GLY A 59 -2.48 9.82 30.14
N ALA A 60 -1.32 9.52 30.74
CA ALA A 60 -0.11 10.29 30.49
C ALA A 60 0.54 9.98 29.13
N ASN A 61 0.69 8.69 28.78
CA ASN A 61 1.41 8.30 27.56
C ASN A 61 1.16 6.84 27.18
N TRP A 62 1.68 6.39 26.03
CA TRP A 62 1.78 4.98 25.66
C TRP A 62 2.97 4.74 24.73
N CYS A 63 3.32 3.48 24.48
CA CYS A 63 4.57 3.09 23.81
C CYS A 63 4.86 3.89 22.53
N VAL A 64 3.90 3.99 21.61
CA VAL A 64 4.10 4.68 20.32
C VAL A 64 4.13 6.20 20.47
N GLN A 65 3.47 6.74 21.50
CA GLN A 65 3.49 8.18 21.78
C GLN A 65 4.82 8.62 22.39
N CYS A 66 5.50 7.77 23.15
CA CYS A 66 6.88 8.04 23.60
C CYS A 66 7.96 7.68 22.57
N GLY A 67 7.59 7.30 21.35
CA GLY A 67 8.52 6.99 20.26
C GLY A 67 9.07 5.57 20.26
N SER A 68 8.51 4.67 21.08
CA SER A 68 8.83 3.24 21.07
C SER A 68 7.86 2.44 20.21
N VAL A 69 8.31 1.34 19.64
CA VAL A 69 7.43 0.42 18.91
C VAL A 69 6.47 -0.30 19.85
N CYS A 70 5.26 -0.61 19.37
CA CYS A 70 4.44 -1.61 20.04
C CYS A 70 5.13 -2.98 19.86
N ILE A 71 5.39 -3.68 20.97
CA ILE A 71 6.04 -5.00 20.94
C ILE A 71 5.05 -6.17 20.97
N GLY A 72 3.74 -5.89 21.06
CA GLY A 72 2.69 -6.91 21.09
C GLY A 72 2.58 -7.67 22.41
N CYS A 73 2.96 -7.06 23.54
CA CYS A 73 3.01 -7.74 24.85
C CYS A 73 1.65 -8.28 25.36
N THR A 74 0.53 -7.87 24.77
CA THR A 74 -0.82 -8.34 25.12
C THR A 74 -1.28 -9.54 24.29
N GLU A 75 -0.46 -9.98 23.33
CA GLU A 75 -0.77 -11.11 22.47
C GLU A 75 -0.19 -12.42 23.02
N PRO A 76 -0.91 -13.55 22.91
CA PRO A 76 -0.50 -14.85 23.46
C PRO A 76 0.86 -15.36 22.97
N GLN A 77 1.24 -14.96 21.76
CA GLN A 77 2.47 -15.38 21.12
C GLN A 77 3.68 -14.54 21.56
N PHE A 78 3.51 -13.44 22.29
CA PHE A 78 4.65 -12.69 22.80
C PHE A 78 5.49 -13.53 23.78
N PRO A 79 6.84 -13.50 23.73
CA PRO A 79 7.73 -12.72 22.85
C PRO A 79 8.32 -13.55 21.68
N ALA A 80 7.50 -14.33 20.97
CA ALA A 80 7.98 -15.26 19.94
C ALA A 80 8.42 -14.61 18.61
N TRP A 81 8.36 -13.28 18.48
CA TRP A 81 8.81 -12.55 17.28
C TRP A 81 9.98 -11.59 17.57
N PRO A 82 10.82 -11.30 16.57
CA PRO A 82 11.80 -10.22 16.68
C PRO A 82 11.11 -8.88 16.97
N MET A 83 11.59 -8.18 17.99
CA MET A 83 10.96 -6.92 18.44
C MET A 83 11.13 -5.78 17.44
N TYR A 84 12.29 -5.69 16.79
CA TYR A 84 12.69 -4.56 15.93
C TYR A 84 12.72 -4.90 14.45
N GLU A 85 12.01 -5.94 14.05
CA GLU A 85 11.84 -6.31 12.65
C GLU A 85 10.37 -6.28 12.27
N ARG A 86 10.09 -5.79 11.07
CA ARG A 86 8.75 -5.85 10.49
C ARG A 86 8.33 -7.32 10.45
N MET A 87 7.09 -7.60 10.89
CA MET A 87 6.55 -8.95 10.70
C MET A 87 6.54 -9.28 9.21
N PRO A 88 6.86 -10.53 8.82
CA PRO A 88 6.71 -10.94 7.44
C PRO A 88 5.27 -10.63 7.00
N ASP A 89 5.12 -10.11 5.79
CA ASP A 89 3.80 -9.88 5.23
C ASP A 89 3.03 -11.21 5.30
N MET A 90 1.92 -11.20 6.05
CA MET A 90 1.02 -12.34 6.03
C MET A 90 0.65 -12.51 4.56
N PRO A 91 0.90 -13.67 3.92
CA PRO A 91 0.45 -13.88 2.56
C PRO A 91 -1.06 -13.76 2.62
N ALA A 92 -1.57 -12.60 2.19
CA ALA A 92 -2.96 -12.45 1.82
C ALA A 92 -3.21 -13.64 0.89
N GLY A 93 -4.18 -14.48 1.26
CA GLY A 93 -4.35 -15.81 0.69
C GLY A 93 -4.42 -15.82 -0.85
N PRO A 94 -4.65 -16.98 -1.47
CA PRO A 94 -4.57 -17.16 -2.92
C PRO A 94 -5.45 -16.22 -3.80
N ALA A 95 -6.25 -15.33 -3.20
CA ALA A 95 -7.01 -14.29 -3.89
C ALA A 95 -6.20 -13.05 -4.33
N THR A 96 -4.99 -12.79 -3.82
CA THR A 96 -4.24 -11.54 -4.13
C THR A 96 -2.77 -11.75 -4.49
N SER A 97 -2.37 -12.93 -4.99
CA SER A 97 -0.97 -13.21 -5.34
C SER A 97 -0.43 -12.44 -6.55
N VAL A 98 -1.21 -11.51 -7.13
CA VAL A 98 -0.73 -10.61 -8.17
C VAL A 98 -0.30 -9.30 -7.51
N THR A 99 0.98 -8.97 -7.61
CA THR A 99 1.49 -7.69 -7.11
C THR A 99 0.87 -6.54 -7.90
N MET A 100 0.65 -5.39 -7.25
CA MET A 100 0.12 -4.20 -7.92
C MET A 100 1.04 -3.74 -9.06
N ASP A 101 2.35 -3.95 -8.94
CA ASP A 101 3.33 -3.66 -9.99
C ASP A 101 3.09 -4.54 -11.23
N ALA A 102 2.84 -5.84 -11.05
CA ALA A 102 2.57 -6.74 -12.16
C ALA A 102 1.27 -6.38 -12.88
N LEU A 103 0.21 -6.02 -12.12
CA LEU A 103 -1.04 -5.53 -12.70
C LEU A 103 -0.84 -4.21 -13.45
N GLY A 104 -0.10 -3.27 -12.86
CA GLY A 104 0.20 -1.97 -13.45
C GLY A 104 0.94 -2.09 -14.77
N ILE A 105 1.99 -2.93 -14.81
CA ILE A 105 2.76 -3.22 -16.03
C ILE A 105 1.88 -3.89 -17.08
N GLY A 106 1.08 -4.89 -16.69
CA GLY A 106 0.19 -5.60 -17.61
C GLY A 106 -0.82 -4.69 -18.28
N LEU A 107 -1.52 -3.86 -17.49
CA LEU A 107 -2.51 -2.90 -18.00
C LEU A 107 -1.88 -1.82 -18.89
N ALA A 108 -0.71 -1.30 -18.49
CA ALA A 108 0.03 -0.32 -19.30
C ALA A 108 0.42 -0.92 -20.67
N GLY A 109 0.92 -2.16 -20.68
CA GLY A 109 1.28 -2.87 -21.90
C GLY A 109 0.09 -3.08 -22.86
N VAL A 110 -1.04 -3.57 -22.34
CA VAL A 110 -2.27 -3.76 -23.14
C VAL A 110 -2.76 -2.44 -23.72
N THR A 111 -2.77 -1.38 -22.91
CA THR A 111 -3.22 -0.05 -23.34
C THR A 111 -2.34 0.50 -24.45
N ALA A 112 -1.01 0.41 -24.30
CA ALA A 112 -0.07 0.88 -25.31
C ALA A 112 -0.22 0.13 -26.64
N LEU A 113 -0.40 -1.19 -26.60
CA LEU A 113 -0.65 -2.00 -27.80
C LEU A 113 -1.97 -1.62 -28.49
N GLY A 114 -3.03 -1.39 -27.72
CA GLY A 114 -4.31 -0.95 -28.27
C GLY A 114 -4.21 0.40 -28.99
N ILE A 115 -3.57 1.39 -28.35
CA ILE A 115 -3.35 2.72 -28.93
C ILE A 115 -2.47 2.62 -30.19
N GLY A 116 -1.35 1.90 -30.11
CA GLY A 116 -0.43 1.73 -31.24
C GLY A 116 -1.07 1.03 -32.43
N GLY A 117 -1.82 -0.05 -32.18
CA GLY A 117 -2.56 -0.77 -33.22
C GLY A 117 -3.63 0.09 -33.89
N HIS A 118 -4.41 0.84 -33.11
CA HIS A 118 -5.41 1.79 -33.65
C HIS A 118 -4.76 2.87 -34.53
N LEU A 119 -3.62 3.42 -34.09
CA LEU A 119 -2.90 4.43 -34.87
C LEU A 119 -2.36 3.84 -36.18
N ALA A 120 -1.69 2.69 -36.13
CA ALA A 120 -1.14 2.02 -37.31
C ALA A 120 -2.24 1.68 -38.34
N GLY A 121 -3.39 1.17 -37.87
CA GLY A 121 -4.54 0.90 -38.73
C GLY A 121 -5.08 2.15 -39.43
N ASN A 122 -5.16 3.28 -38.73
CA ASN A 122 -5.60 4.56 -39.32
C ASN A 122 -4.61 5.11 -40.37
N VAL A 123 -3.30 4.87 -40.22
CA VAL A 123 -2.29 5.25 -41.21
C VAL A 123 -2.39 4.36 -42.46
N ILE A 124 -2.48 3.04 -42.28
CA ILE A 124 -2.56 2.07 -43.39
C ILE A 124 -3.84 2.27 -44.22
N THR A 125 -4.96 2.55 -43.58
CA THR A 125 -6.24 2.80 -44.26
C THR A 125 -6.32 4.17 -44.93
N GLY A 126 -5.25 4.98 -44.85
CA GLY A 126 -5.20 6.31 -45.46
C GLY A 126 -6.08 7.35 -44.75
N ARG A 127 -6.62 7.03 -43.57
CA ARG A 127 -7.44 7.93 -42.76
C ARG A 127 -6.59 9.04 -42.12
N ILE A 128 -5.31 8.76 -41.87
CA ILE A 128 -4.30 9.68 -41.34
C ILE A 128 -3.06 9.60 -42.23
N GLY A 129 -2.78 10.67 -42.99
CA GLY A 129 -1.67 10.76 -43.95
C GLY A 129 -1.97 11.77 -45.07
N PRO A 130 -0.97 12.20 -45.85
CA PRO A 130 -1.19 13.15 -46.94
C PRO A 130 -2.13 12.54 -47.99
N ARG A 131 -3.21 13.25 -48.35
CA ARG A 131 -4.08 12.84 -49.47
C ARG A 131 -3.21 12.73 -50.72
N LYS A 132 -3.25 11.58 -51.41
CA LYS A 132 -2.74 11.49 -52.78
C LYS A 132 -3.49 12.55 -53.59
N LYS A 133 -2.76 13.50 -54.18
CA LYS A 133 -3.31 14.32 -55.26
C LYS A 133 -3.60 13.36 -56.41
N ASP A 134 -4.85 13.31 -56.87
CA ASP A 134 -5.21 12.60 -58.08
C ASP A 134 -4.46 13.24 -59.25
N GLU A 135 -3.38 12.60 -59.70
CA GLU A 135 -2.78 12.84 -61.01
C GLU A 135 -3.53 11.95 -62.03
N THR A 136 -4.60 12.49 -62.61
CA THR A 136 -5.12 11.96 -63.87
C THR A 136 -5.33 13.07 -64.90
N LYS A 137 -4.32 13.14 -65.77
CA LYS A 137 -4.37 13.35 -67.23
C LYS A 137 -4.73 14.74 -67.75
N GLU A 138 -3.68 15.55 -67.88
CA GLU A 138 -3.52 16.48 -68.99
C GLU A 138 -3.06 15.67 -70.22
N GLY A 139 -3.76 15.79 -71.35
CA GLY A 139 -3.30 15.34 -72.66
C GLY A 139 -4.21 14.37 -73.41
N GLU A 140 -5.18 14.91 -74.16
CA GLU A 140 -5.48 14.51 -75.54
C GLU A 140 -6.41 15.57 -76.19
N ASN A 141 -5.85 16.32 -77.14
CA ASN A 141 -6.43 17.10 -78.25
C ASN A 141 -7.69 17.96 -78.02
#